data_AF-A0A534NA48-F1
#
_entry.id   AF-A0A534NA48-F1
#
_cell.length_a   1.000
_cell.length_b   1.000
_cell.length_c   1.000
_cell.angle_alpha   90.00
_cell.angle_beta   90.00
_cell.angle_gamma   90.00
#
_symmetry.space_group_name_H-M   'P 1'
#
loop_
_entity.id
_entity.type
_entity.pdbx_description
1 polymer ?
#
loop_
_entity_poly.entity_id
_entity_poly.type
_entity_poly.pdbx_seq_one_letter_code
_entity_poly.pdbx_strand_id
1 'polypeptide(L)'
;MLEGTRNEIEQKVEEVLREGKKLEQEIISKLQALDQQAGEYLARIPFLELKKKYQDYPKVLSYLDAVREHILKNLNRFKGTDGAPSTGPAALFQPIEPQADPFLPYRVNVFVDNSDSLGPPIVIETNPTYHNLFGVVEKRPILGGFVTDFTMIKAGSISRAHGGY
;
A
#
# COMPACT_ATOMS: atom_id res chain seq x y z
N MET A 1 -57.42 17.04 14.20
CA MET A 1 -57.36 15.69 13.61
C MET A 1 -56.23 15.55 12.58
N LEU A 2 -56.01 16.52 11.68
CA LEU A 2 -54.95 16.45 10.65
C LEU A 2 -53.50 16.54 11.20
N GLU A 3 -53.26 17.27 12.31
CA GLU A 3 -51.91 17.36 12.93
C GLU A 3 -51.47 16.07 13.63
N GLY A 4 -52.40 15.30 14.20
CA GLY A 4 -52.09 14.02 14.85
C GLY A 4 -51.63 12.96 13.86
N THR A 5 -52.35 12.83 12.73
CA THR A 5 -52.00 11.90 11.65
C THR A 5 -50.68 12.28 10.97
N ARG A 6 -50.38 13.59 10.88
CA ARG A 6 -49.10 14.08 10.36
C ARG A 6 -47.93 13.68 11.26
N ASN A 7 -48.02 13.89 12.56
CA ASN A 7 -46.97 13.50 13.51
C ASN A 7 -46.73 11.97 13.53
N GLU A 8 -47.79 11.16 13.43
CA GLU A 8 -47.64 9.70 13.34
C GLU A 8 -46.93 9.26 12.05
N ILE A 9 -47.21 9.92 10.93
CA ILE A 9 -46.52 9.65 9.66
C ILE A 9 -45.06 10.09 9.74
N GLU A 10 -44.78 11.27 10.30
CA GLU A 10 -43.40 11.77 10.47
C GLU A 10 -42.58 10.82 11.36
N GLN A 11 -43.15 10.31 12.47
CA GLN A 11 -42.50 9.31 13.33
C GLN A 11 -42.23 7.99 12.61
N LYS A 12 -43.20 7.47 11.84
CA LYS A 12 -43.01 6.24 11.05
C LYS A 12 -41.95 6.40 9.97
N VAL A 13 -41.90 7.56 9.30
CA VAL A 13 -40.86 7.86 8.31
C VAL A 13 -39.48 7.92 8.97
N GLU A 14 -39.36 8.54 10.14
CA GLU A 14 -38.11 8.59 10.89
C GLU A 14 -37.64 7.19 11.34
N GLU A 15 -38.57 6.35 11.80
CA GLU A 15 -38.30 4.96 12.19
C GLU A 15 -37.79 4.13 10.99
N VAL A 16 -38.47 4.19 9.85
CA VAL A 16 -38.06 3.50 8.61
C VAL A 16 -36.70 3.99 8.13
N LEU A 17 -36.41 5.30 8.20
CA LEU A 17 -35.10 5.85 7.85
C LEU A 17 -33.99 5.34 8.79
N ARG A 18 -34.29 5.21 10.09
CA ARG A 18 -33.34 4.68 11.07
C ARG A 18 -33.05 3.21 10.83
N GLU A 19 -34.08 2.40 10.56
CA GLU A 19 -33.92 0.99 10.21
C GLU A 19 -33.15 0.82 8.91
N GLY A 20 -33.45 1.64 7.88
CA GLY A 20 -32.71 1.65 6.62
C GLY A 20 -31.22 1.90 6.80
N LYS A 21 -30.84 2.92 7.60
CA LYS A 21 -29.42 3.18 7.92
C LYS A 21 -28.76 2.04 8.67
N LYS A 22 -29.47 1.39 9.60
CA LYS A 22 -28.94 0.25 10.36
C LYS A 22 -28.69 -0.95 9.44
N LEU A 23 -29.62 -1.22 8.53
CA LEU A 23 -29.48 -2.29 7.54
C LEU A 23 -28.32 -2.02 6.58
N GLU A 24 -28.15 -0.77 6.14
CA GLU A 24 -27.02 -0.36 5.31
C GLU A 24 -25.67 -0.61 6.01
N GLN A 25 -25.55 -0.21 7.28
CA GLN A 25 -24.35 -0.49 8.08
C GLN A 25 -24.09 -2.00 8.24
N GLU A 26 -25.15 -2.79 8.45
CA GLU A 26 -25.02 -4.25 8.56
C GLU A 26 -24.51 -4.87 7.25
N ILE A 27 -25.06 -4.45 6.10
CA ILE A 27 -24.62 -4.90 4.77
C ILE A 27 -23.13 -4.56 4.56
N ILE A 28 -22.71 -3.33 4.84
CA ILE A 28 -21.32 -2.91 4.69
C ILE A 28 -20.40 -3.77 5.56
N SER A 29 -20.77 -4.02 6.81
CA SER A 29 -19.97 -4.84 7.73
C SER A 29 -19.85 -6.30 7.27
N LYS A 30 -20.94 -6.90 6.76
CA LYS A 30 -20.93 -8.27 6.22
C LYS A 30 -20.09 -8.37 4.96
N LEU A 31 -20.15 -7.36 4.10
CA LEU A 31 -19.38 -7.31 2.86
C LEU A 31 -17.88 -7.22 3.16
N GLN A 32 -17.48 -6.36 4.11
CA GLN A 32 -16.10 -6.27 4.58
C GLN A 32 -15.60 -7.58 5.22
N ALA A 33 -16.45 -8.25 6.01
CA ALA A 33 -16.09 -9.54 6.61
C ALA A 33 -15.88 -10.64 5.55
N LEU A 34 -16.76 -10.71 4.53
CA LEU A 34 -16.61 -11.63 3.41
C LEU A 34 -15.34 -11.37 2.61
N ASP A 35 -15.04 -10.10 2.34
CA ASP A 35 -13.81 -9.69 1.66
C ASP A 35 -12.58 -10.15 2.43
N GLN A 36 -12.57 -9.93 3.74
CA GLN A 36 -11.46 -10.33 4.60
C GLN A 36 -11.27 -11.85 4.60
N GLN A 37 -12.35 -12.62 4.70
CA GLN A 37 -12.29 -14.09 4.64
C GLN A 37 -11.75 -14.60 3.30
N ALA A 38 -12.21 -14.01 2.18
CA ALA A 38 -11.71 -14.33 0.85
C ALA A 38 -10.22 -13.99 0.73
N GLY A 39 -9.81 -12.80 1.20
CA GLY A 39 -8.42 -12.36 1.23
C GLY A 39 -7.51 -13.29 2.05
N GLU A 40 -7.95 -13.68 3.25
CA GLU A 40 -7.22 -14.61 4.11
C GLU A 40 -7.05 -15.98 3.46
N TYR A 41 -8.11 -16.50 2.84
CA TYR A 41 -8.08 -17.77 2.14
C TYR A 41 -7.08 -17.77 0.97
N LEU A 42 -7.11 -16.73 0.14
CA LEU A 42 -6.23 -16.58 -1.03
C LEU A 42 -4.76 -16.35 -0.61
N ALA A 43 -4.52 -15.56 0.44
CA ALA A 43 -3.17 -15.27 0.91
C ALA A 43 -2.53 -16.47 1.64
N ARG A 44 -3.32 -17.42 2.17
CA ARG A 44 -2.82 -18.50 3.02
C ARG A 44 -1.71 -19.33 2.37
N ILE A 45 -1.94 -19.85 1.16
CA ILE A 45 -0.99 -20.76 0.50
C ILE A 45 0.29 -20.03 0.07
N PRO A 46 0.24 -18.90 -0.67
CA PRO A 46 1.44 -18.19 -1.09
C PRO A 46 2.34 -17.75 0.09
N PHE A 47 1.74 -17.24 1.18
CA PHE A 47 2.52 -16.84 2.35
C PHE A 47 3.13 -18.02 3.10
N LEU A 48 2.46 -19.17 3.14
CA LEU A 48 3.01 -20.38 3.74
C LEU A 48 4.26 -20.85 2.97
N GLU A 49 4.21 -20.85 1.64
CA GLU A 49 5.34 -21.21 0.79
C GLU A 49 6.51 -20.24 0.95
N LEU A 50 6.24 -18.93 0.97
CA LEU A 50 7.27 -17.91 1.20
C LEU A 50 7.92 -18.04 2.58
N LYS A 51 7.13 -18.26 3.64
CA LYS A 51 7.66 -18.48 4.98
C LYS A 51 8.52 -19.73 5.08
N LYS A 52 8.13 -20.82 4.41
CA LYS A 52 8.94 -22.04 4.34
C LYS A 52 10.25 -21.80 3.60
N LYS A 53 10.22 -21.06 2.49
CA LYS A 53 11.41 -20.73 1.69
C LYS A 53 12.42 -19.87 2.46
N TYR A 54 11.94 -18.93 3.30
CA TYR A 54 12.79 -17.99 4.04
C TYR A 54 12.80 -18.25 5.55
N GLN A 55 12.57 -19.49 5.98
CA GLN A 55 12.44 -19.88 7.39
C GLN A 55 13.68 -19.53 8.23
N ASP A 56 14.86 -19.51 7.61
CA ASP A 56 16.13 -19.25 8.29
C ASP A 56 16.39 -17.76 8.54
N TYR A 57 15.51 -16.87 8.06
CA TYR A 57 15.68 -15.41 8.14
C TYR A 57 14.55 -14.75 8.95
N PRO A 58 14.69 -14.59 10.29
CA PRO A 58 13.64 -14.05 11.16
C PRO A 58 13.11 -12.66 10.75
N LYS A 59 14.00 -11.79 10.26
CA LYS A 59 13.62 -10.44 9.78
C LYS A 59 12.71 -10.52 8.54
N VAL A 60 12.98 -11.46 7.64
CA VAL A 60 12.15 -11.68 6.44
C VAL A 60 10.79 -12.22 6.84
N LEU A 61 10.73 -13.15 7.81
CA LEU A 61 9.46 -13.66 8.33
C LEU A 61 8.60 -12.55 8.94
N SER A 62 9.20 -11.66 9.74
CA SER A 62 8.50 -10.50 10.31
C SER A 62 8.00 -9.55 9.22
N TYR A 63 8.78 -9.33 8.15
CA TYR A 63 8.35 -8.53 7.01
C TYR A 63 7.16 -9.18 6.29
N LEU A 64 7.23 -10.50 6.00
CA LEU A 64 6.13 -11.23 5.37
C LEU A 64 4.85 -11.18 6.20
N ASP A 65 4.94 -11.25 7.53
CA ASP A 65 3.79 -11.09 8.42
C ASP A 65 3.16 -9.69 8.31
N ALA A 66 4.00 -8.64 8.31
CA ALA A 66 3.54 -7.27 8.12
C ALA A 66 2.91 -7.05 6.74
N VAL A 67 3.49 -7.64 5.68
CA VAL A 67 2.94 -7.58 4.32
C VAL A 67 1.57 -8.25 4.27
N ARG A 68 1.43 -9.45 4.86
CA ARG A 68 0.14 -10.16 4.91
C ARG A 68 -0.92 -9.33 5.61
N GLU A 69 -0.62 -8.79 6.79
CA GLU A 69 -1.55 -7.95 7.54
C GLU A 69 -1.94 -6.69 6.76
N HIS A 70 -0.95 -6.04 6.12
CA HIS A 70 -1.20 -4.86 5.31
C HIS A 70 -2.09 -5.16 4.09
N ILE A 71 -1.89 -6.29 3.40
CA ILE A 71 -2.75 -6.71 2.29
C ILE A 71 -4.19 -6.91 2.76
N LEU A 72 -4.40 -7.63 3.87
CA LEU A 72 -5.73 -7.90 4.41
C LEU A 72 -6.48 -6.62 4.84
N LYS A 73 -5.75 -5.62 5.38
CA LYS A 73 -6.32 -4.30 5.71
C LYS A 73 -6.64 -3.45 4.48
N ASN A 74 -5.99 -3.71 3.35
CA ASN A 74 -6.06 -2.88 2.15
C ASN A 74 -6.55 -3.66 0.91
N LEU A 75 -7.42 -4.66 1.10
CA LEU A 75 -7.95 -5.48 -0.01
C LEU A 75 -8.60 -4.65 -1.12
N ASN A 76 -9.23 -3.53 -0.75
CA ASN A 76 -9.83 -2.59 -1.71
C ASN A 76 -8.83 -2.02 -2.73
N ARG A 77 -7.53 -1.98 -2.41
CA ARG A 77 -6.49 -1.54 -3.37
C ARG A 77 -6.25 -2.52 -4.51
N PHE A 78 -6.61 -3.79 -4.31
CA PHE A 78 -6.42 -4.86 -5.29
C PHE A 78 -7.71 -5.22 -6.02
N LYS A 79 -8.85 -4.74 -5.53
CA LYS A 79 -10.10 -4.75 -6.28
C LYS A 79 -9.94 -3.71 -7.38
N GLY A 80 -9.67 -4.18 -8.59
CA GLY A 80 -9.45 -3.31 -9.73
C GLY A 80 -10.55 -2.23 -9.79
N THR A 81 -10.14 -0.98 -9.88
CA THR A 81 -10.84 -0.10 -10.79
C THR A 81 -10.57 -0.72 -12.16
N ASP A 82 -11.47 -1.55 -12.66
CA ASP A 82 -11.67 -1.58 -14.10
C ASP A 82 -11.93 -0.14 -14.47
N GLY A 83 -10.85 0.55 -14.87
CA GLY A 83 -10.92 1.82 -15.54
C GLY A 83 -11.65 1.55 -16.84
N ALA A 84 -12.98 1.48 -16.79
CA ALA A 84 -13.73 2.08 -17.86
C ALA A 84 -13.17 3.50 -17.94
N PRO A 85 -12.47 3.88 -19.02
CA PRO A 85 -12.21 5.29 -19.23
C PRO A 85 -13.59 5.93 -19.18
N SER A 86 -13.82 6.81 -18.21
CA SER A 86 -15.00 7.64 -18.23
C SER A 86 -14.93 8.40 -19.55
N THR A 87 -15.67 7.97 -20.57
CA THR A 87 -15.69 8.57 -21.91
C THR A 87 -16.61 9.81 -21.95
N GLY A 88 -17.04 10.29 -20.79
CA GLY A 88 -17.87 11.48 -20.65
C GLY A 88 -17.03 12.77 -20.57
N PRO A 89 -17.58 13.93 -20.96
CA PRO A 89 -16.91 15.22 -20.89
C PRO A 89 -16.43 15.63 -19.47
N ALA A 90 -16.92 14.95 -18.42
CA ALA A 90 -16.46 15.11 -17.04
C ALA A 90 -15.07 14.51 -16.75
N ALA A 91 -14.54 13.66 -17.65
CA ALA A 91 -13.22 13.05 -17.51
C ALA A 91 -12.06 14.04 -17.71
N LEU A 92 -12.32 15.18 -18.35
CA LEU A 92 -11.33 16.26 -18.52
C LEU A 92 -11.03 17.01 -17.21
N PHE A 93 -11.86 16.84 -16.18
CA PHE A 93 -11.74 17.51 -14.88
C PHE A 93 -11.45 16.55 -13.73
N GLN A 94 -11.34 15.25 -14.01
CA GLN A 94 -10.83 14.31 -13.02
C GLN A 94 -9.32 14.56 -12.89
N PRO A 95 -8.80 14.81 -11.68
CA PRO A 95 -7.37 14.77 -11.47
C PRO A 95 -6.90 13.40 -11.97
N ILE A 96 -5.97 13.39 -12.93
CA ILE A 96 -5.21 12.19 -13.25
C ILE A 96 -4.32 11.98 -12.03
N GLU A 97 -4.88 11.44 -10.95
CA GLU A 97 -4.05 10.84 -9.91
C GLU A 97 -3.32 9.71 -10.62
N PRO A 98 -1.98 9.76 -10.72
CA PRO A 98 -1.25 8.62 -11.24
C PRO A 98 -1.67 7.45 -10.37
N GLN A 99 -2.30 6.43 -10.97
CA GLN A 99 -2.70 5.24 -10.24
C GLN A 99 -1.46 4.73 -9.53
N ALA A 100 -1.38 4.98 -8.22
CA ALA A 100 -0.22 4.63 -7.44
C ALA A 100 -0.15 3.11 -7.49
N ASP A 101 0.95 2.57 -8.03
CA ASP A 101 1.18 1.14 -8.15
C ASP A 101 0.77 0.46 -6.84
N PRO A 102 -0.31 -0.35 -6.82
CA PRO A 102 -0.83 -0.93 -5.58
C PRO A 102 0.20 -1.87 -4.95
N PHE A 103 1.19 -2.31 -5.74
CA PHE A 103 2.28 -3.17 -5.30
C PHE A 103 3.50 -2.40 -4.76
N LEU A 104 3.57 -1.08 -4.94
CA LEU A 104 4.70 -0.25 -4.49
C LEU A 104 5.06 -0.48 -3.01
N PRO A 105 4.10 -0.52 -2.05
CA PRO A 105 4.42 -0.73 -0.62
C PRO A 105 5.10 -2.06 -0.31
N TYR A 106 5.02 -3.04 -1.22
CA TYR A 106 5.57 -4.38 -1.03
C TYR A 106 6.87 -4.61 -1.82
N ARG A 107 7.36 -3.59 -2.54
CA ARG A 107 8.67 -3.67 -3.17
C ARG A 107 9.77 -3.68 -2.10
N VAL A 108 10.88 -4.32 -2.42
CA VAL A 108 12.08 -4.30 -1.59
C VAL A 108 13.15 -3.49 -2.33
N ASN A 109 13.66 -2.46 -1.67
CA ASN A 109 14.81 -1.72 -2.18
C ASN A 109 16.09 -2.40 -1.67
N VAL A 110 16.84 -3.05 -2.56
CA VAL A 110 18.17 -3.58 -2.22
C VAL A 110 19.12 -2.40 -2.10
N PHE A 111 19.33 -1.97 -0.85
CA PHE A 111 20.08 -0.74 -0.56
C PHE A 111 21.58 -0.89 -0.85
N VAL A 112 22.14 -2.05 -0.54
CA VAL A 112 23.53 -2.44 -0.84
C VAL A 112 23.52 -3.92 -1.22
N ASP A 113 24.18 -4.25 -2.32
CA ASP A 113 24.39 -5.63 -2.77
C ASP A 113 25.88 -5.97 -2.69
N ASN A 114 26.20 -6.99 -1.88
CA ASN A 114 27.55 -7.51 -1.69
C ASN A 114 27.63 -9.00 -2.06
N SER A 115 26.66 -9.53 -2.82
CA SER A 115 26.56 -10.95 -3.16
C SER A 115 27.78 -11.49 -3.90
N ASP A 116 28.43 -10.66 -4.72
CA ASP A 116 29.64 -11.01 -5.48
C ASP A 116 30.95 -10.64 -4.75
N SER A 117 30.88 -10.12 -3.51
CA SER A 117 32.09 -9.72 -2.79
C SER A 117 32.79 -10.92 -2.16
N LEU A 118 34.10 -11.06 -2.43
CA LEU A 118 34.95 -12.12 -1.88
C LEU A 118 35.52 -11.80 -0.49
N GLY A 119 35.30 -10.59 0.01
CA GLY A 119 35.85 -10.11 1.27
C GLY A 119 35.19 -8.81 1.74
N PRO A 120 35.77 -8.14 2.75
CA PRO A 120 35.29 -6.85 3.21
C PRO A 120 35.27 -5.83 2.06
N PRO A 121 34.16 -5.09 1.86
CA PRO A 121 34.07 -4.09 0.79
C PRO A 121 35.10 -2.97 1.03
N ILE A 122 35.76 -2.51 -0.03
CA ILE A 122 36.67 -1.36 0.01
C ILE A 122 36.12 -0.30 -0.95
N VAL A 123 35.68 0.83 -0.43
CA VAL A 123 35.07 1.92 -1.23
C VAL A 123 35.94 3.17 -1.18
N ILE A 124 36.58 3.48 -2.30
CA ILE A 124 37.37 4.70 -2.45
C ILE A 124 36.47 5.82 -2.99
N GLU A 125 36.17 6.81 -2.15
CA GLU A 125 35.42 8.01 -2.55
C GLU A 125 36.37 9.18 -2.82
N THR A 126 36.67 9.41 -4.10
CA THR A 126 37.56 10.50 -4.52
C THR A 126 36.90 11.88 -4.40
N ASN A 127 35.56 11.95 -4.41
CA ASN A 127 34.82 13.21 -4.31
C ASN A 127 33.79 13.15 -3.15
N PRO A 128 34.20 13.45 -1.91
CA PRO A 128 33.41 13.23 -0.70
C PRO A 128 32.31 14.30 -0.51
N THR A 129 31.40 14.41 -1.48
CA THR A 129 30.19 15.22 -1.33
C THR A 129 29.22 14.53 -0.38
N TYR A 130 28.32 15.30 0.24
CA TYR A 130 27.29 14.74 1.13
C TYR A 130 26.48 13.62 0.46
N HIS A 131 26.10 13.81 -0.81
CA HIS A 131 25.37 12.82 -1.59
C HIS A 131 26.18 11.56 -1.86
N ASN A 132 27.46 11.70 -2.16
CA ASN A 132 28.32 10.56 -2.42
C ASN A 132 28.58 9.75 -1.15
N LEU A 133 28.76 10.41 -0.01
CA LEU A 133 29.02 9.76 1.28
C LEU A 133 27.78 9.09 1.88
N PHE A 134 26.67 9.81 1.98
CA PHE A 134 25.47 9.38 2.70
C PHE A 134 24.37 8.83 1.77
N GLY A 135 24.47 9.08 0.48
CA GLY A 135 23.44 8.74 -0.50
C GLY A 135 22.47 9.88 -0.77
N VAL A 136 21.44 9.57 -1.55
CA VAL A 136 20.45 10.55 -1.99
C VAL A 136 19.08 9.90 -2.11
N VAL A 137 18.04 10.69 -1.80
CA VAL A 137 16.66 10.35 -2.13
C VAL A 137 16.34 11.01 -3.45
N GLU A 138 16.30 10.21 -4.52
CA GLU A 138 16.02 10.71 -5.86
C GLU A 138 14.57 11.18 -5.98
N LYS A 139 14.34 12.07 -6.95
CA LYS A 139 13.01 12.60 -7.28
C LYS A 139 12.78 12.44 -8.77
N ARG A 140 11.60 11.93 -9.15
CA ARG A 140 11.19 11.82 -10.55
C ARG A 140 10.32 13.02 -10.90
N PRO A 141 10.63 13.77 -11.97
CA PRO A 141 9.75 14.84 -12.42
C PRO A 141 8.44 14.26 -12.95
N ILE A 142 7.33 14.87 -12.56
CA ILE A 142 5.99 14.63 -13.10
C ILE A 142 5.36 15.97 -13.48
N LEU A 143 4.28 15.96 -14.26
CA LEU A 143 3.59 17.20 -14.59
C LEU A 143 3.15 17.92 -13.30
N GLY A 144 3.62 19.14 -13.08
CA GLY A 144 3.28 19.94 -11.91
C GLY A 144 4.08 19.64 -10.63
N GLY A 145 5.11 18.79 -10.66
CA GLY A 145 5.94 18.60 -9.48
C GLY A 145 6.97 17.47 -9.56
N PHE A 146 7.31 16.93 -8.38
CA PHE A 146 8.24 15.82 -8.22
C PHE A 146 7.62 14.76 -7.34
N VAL A 147 7.80 13.49 -7.70
CA VAL A 147 7.43 12.34 -6.87
C VAL A 147 8.68 11.64 -6.37
N THR A 148 8.59 11.04 -5.18
CA THR A 148 9.64 10.21 -4.60
C THR A 148 9.01 9.03 -3.86
N ASP A 149 9.74 7.94 -3.74
CA ASP A 149 9.34 6.76 -2.98
C ASP A 149 10.59 6.07 -2.39
N PHE A 150 10.39 5.08 -1.52
CA PHE A 150 11.50 4.44 -0.82
C PHE A 150 12.44 3.63 -1.73
N THR A 151 12.01 3.27 -2.96
CA THR A 151 12.85 2.60 -3.96
C THR A 151 13.84 3.57 -4.62
N MET A 152 13.60 4.88 -4.47
CA MET A 152 14.45 5.96 -4.98
C MET A 152 15.57 6.37 -4.02
N ILE A 153 15.70 5.67 -2.88
CA ILE A 153 16.79 5.88 -1.92
C ILE A 153 18.03 5.15 -2.45
N LYS A 154 19.11 5.89 -2.72
CA LYS A 154 20.41 5.36 -3.17
C LYS A 154 21.42 5.38 -2.03
N ALA A 155 22.19 4.31 -1.89
CA ALA A 155 23.26 4.23 -0.91
C ALA A 155 24.47 5.08 -1.31
N GLY A 156 25.04 5.79 -0.33
CA GLY A 156 26.34 6.42 -0.45
C GLY A 156 27.51 5.46 -0.19
N SER A 157 28.73 5.95 -0.32
CA SER A 157 29.97 5.19 -0.13
C SER A 157 30.11 4.64 1.27
N ILE A 158 29.68 5.36 2.32
CA ILE A 158 29.71 4.88 3.70
C ILE A 158 28.82 3.64 3.87
N SER A 159 27.60 3.69 3.34
CA SER A 159 26.67 2.56 3.41
C SER A 159 27.21 1.36 2.61
N ARG A 160 27.83 1.59 1.45
CA ARG A 160 28.46 0.53 0.63
C ARG A 160 29.68 -0.10 1.31
N ALA A 161 30.46 0.69 2.05
CA ALA A 161 31.62 0.23 2.81
C ALA A 161 31.26 -0.48 4.11
N HIS A 162 29.97 -0.60 4.45
CA HIS A 162 29.54 -1.21 5.70
C HIS A 162 30.04 -2.68 5.81
N GLY A 163 30.79 -2.97 6.87
CA GLY A 163 31.46 -4.26 7.06
C GLY A 163 32.89 -4.33 6.46
N GLY A 164 33.41 -3.23 5.92
CA GLY A 164 34.76 -3.10 5.37
C GLY A 164 35.36 -1.70 5.59
N TYR A 165 35.90 -1.09 4.53
CA TYR A 165 36.70 0.15 4.55
C TYR A 165 36.22 1.20 3.54
#